data_AF-A0A0K2UBI0-F1
#
_entry.id   AF-A0A0K2UBI0-F1
#
_cell.length_a   1.000
_cell.length_b   1.000
_cell.length_c   1.000
_cell.angle_alpha   90.00
_cell.angle_beta   90.00
_cell.angle_gamma   90.00
#
_symmetry.space_group_name_H-M   'P 1'
#
loop_
_entity.id
_entity.type
_entity.pdbx_description
1 polymer ?
#
loop_
_entity_poly.entity_id
_entity_poly.type
_entity_poly.pdbx_seq_one_letter_code
_entity_poly.pdbx_strand_id
1 'polypeptide(L)'
;LKNEDSLYAKRNMPPHSLVSYYNGYFIPSKIAYDNVSDWNNGYKNSMSYDNIYMMNMPIDCADIKNYVATLGHKVNHHFWNNNIQFGYVKHPLYGHIRSLVSLKYVFRGQELFADYHYPINGEGTPEWYMEMYNKVIKKHPEIALKI
;
A
#
# COMPACT_ATOMS: atom_id res chain seq x y z
N LEU A 1 -5.59 -12.73 3.17
CA LEU A 1 -5.40 -12.27 4.56
C LEU A 1 -6.79 -12.19 5.19
N LYS A 2 -7.16 -13.09 6.11
CA LYS A 2 -8.56 -13.19 6.59
C LYS A 2 -8.88 -12.26 7.76
N ASN A 3 -7.90 -11.53 8.30
CA ASN A 3 -7.99 -10.81 9.58
C ASN A 3 -7.41 -9.37 9.54
N GLU A 4 -7.29 -8.75 8.36
CA GLU A 4 -6.80 -7.36 8.26
C GLU A 4 -7.94 -6.44 7.82
N ASP A 5 -7.96 -5.22 8.36
CA ASP A 5 -8.87 -4.17 7.92
C ASP A 5 -8.67 -3.88 6.43
N SER A 6 -9.76 -3.53 5.75
CA SER A 6 -9.77 -3.17 4.33
C SER A 6 -10.36 -1.78 4.12
N LEU A 7 -9.95 -1.11 3.04
CA LEU A 7 -10.50 0.16 2.61
C LEU A 7 -11.63 -0.06 1.58
N TYR A 8 -12.79 0.57 1.81
CA TYR A 8 -13.96 0.46 0.92
C TYR A 8 -14.41 1.82 0.41
N ALA A 9 -14.88 1.87 -0.84
CA ALA A 9 -15.41 3.08 -1.45
C ALA A 9 -16.76 3.50 -0.84
N LYS A 10 -16.87 4.74 -0.35
CA LYS A 10 -18.16 5.28 0.15
C LYS A 10 -19.07 5.85 -0.94
N ARG A 11 -18.54 6.05 -2.15
CA ARG A 11 -19.26 6.60 -3.31
C ARG A 11 -18.69 6.01 -4.60
N ASN A 12 -19.42 6.18 -5.70
CA ASN A 12 -18.88 5.90 -7.02
C ASN A 12 -17.80 6.91 -7.36
N MET A 13 -16.72 6.45 -8.01
CA MET A 13 -15.58 7.29 -8.41
C MET A 13 -15.15 6.91 -9.83
N PRO A 14 -15.06 7.87 -10.76
CA PRO A 14 -14.47 7.60 -12.08
C PRO A 14 -12.95 7.33 -11.95
N PRO A 15 -12.31 6.83 -13.02
CA PRO A 15 -10.84 6.76 -13.09
C PRO A 15 -10.19 8.13 -12.78
N HIS A 16 -8.97 8.09 -12.25
CA HIS A 16 -8.16 9.26 -11.90
C HIS A 16 -8.74 10.16 -10.81
N SER A 17 -9.63 9.61 -9.98
CA SER A 17 -10.14 10.29 -8.79
C SER A 17 -9.18 10.11 -7.63
N LEU A 18 -8.93 11.18 -6.86
CA LEU A 18 -8.31 11.06 -5.55
C LEU A 18 -9.26 10.30 -4.61
N VAL A 19 -8.76 9.23 -3.99
CA VAL A 19 -9.54 8.32 -3.15
C VAL A 19 -9.21 8.47 -1.67
N SER A 20 -7.92 8.49 -1.33
CA SER A 20 -7.43 8.59 0.05
C SER A 20 -6.02 9.17 0.05
N TYR A 21 -5.57 9.61 1.23
CA TYR A 21 -4.20 10.03 1.47
C TYR A 21 -3.43 8.96 2.22
N TYR A 22 -2.12 8.87 1.97
CA TYR A 22 -1.20 7.99 2.69
C TYR A 22 -0.10 8.86 3.28
N ASN A 23 -0.18 9.13 4.59
CA ASN A 23 0.85 9.84 5.33
C ASN A 23 1.76 8.86 6.11
N GLY A 24 2.91 9.34 6.58
CA GLY A 24 3.88 8.58 7.37
C GLY A 24 5.09 9.43 7.71
N TYR A 25 5.95 8.91 8.59
CA TYR A 25 7.25 9.51 8.85
C TYR A 25 8.19 9.30 7.67
N PHE A 26 8.92 10.33 7.31
CA PHE A 26 9.97 10.26 6.30
C PHE A 26 11.25 9.73 6.93
N ILE A 27 11.76 8.63 6.38
CA ILE A 27 12.98 7.96 6.83
C ILE A 27 13.93 7.90 5.64
N PRO A 28 15.19 8.34 5.75
CA PRO A 28 16.13 8.20 4.65
C PRO A 28 16.29 6.73 4.25
N SER A 29 16.10 6.41 2.97
CA SER A 29 16.07 5.03 2.46
C SER A 29 17.34 4.24 2.78
N LYS A 30 18.48 4.93 2.90
CA LYS A 30 19.79 4.32 3.22
C LYS A 30 19.88 3.72 4.61
N ILE A 31 19.11 4.25 5.56
CA ILE A 31 19.14 3.81 6.97
C ILE A 31 17.81 3.19 7.39
N ALA A 32 16.86 3.07 6.46
CA ALA A 32 15.50 2.70 6.75
C ALA A 32 15.42 1.34 7.43
N TYR A 33 16.41 0.47 7.25
CA TYR A 33 16.44 -0.89 7.78
C TYR A 33 17.58 -1.19 8.77
N ASP A 34 18.37 -0.20 9.16
CA ASP A 34 19.61 -0.44 9.95
C ASP A 34 19.36 -1.01 11.36
N ASN A 35 18.16 -0.76 11.92
CA ASN A 35 17.80 -1.14 13.30
C ASN A 35 16.57 -2.06 13.36
N VAL A 36 16.35 -2.88 12.33
CA VAL A 36 15.15 -3.71 12.22
C VAL A 36 15.35 -5.05 12.88
N SER A 37 14.74 -5.23 14.03
CA SER A 37 14.66 -6.53 14.70
C SER A 37 13.42 -7.34 14.29
N ASP A 38 12.35 -6.66 13.87
CA ASP A 38 11.07 -7.27 13.49
C ASP A 38 10.63 -6.76 12.12
N TRP A 39 11.00 -7.50 11.08
CA TRP A 39 10.66 -7.20 9.69
C TRP A 39 9.17 -7.28 9.39
N ASN A 40 8.43 -8.12 10.12
CA ASN A 40 7.00 -8.33 9.88
C ASN A 40 6.15 -7.16 10.39
N ASN A 41 6.51 -6.59 11.54
CA ASN A 41 5.73 -5.49 12.13
C ASN A 41 6.33 -4.11 11.90
N GLY A 42 7.66 -3.98 11.88
CA GLY A 42 8.32 -2.66 11.80
C GLY A 42 8.05 -1.90 10.49
N TYR A 43 7.75 -2.62 9.41
CA TYR A 43 7.68 -2.09 8.04
C TYR A 43 6.39 -2.46 7.31
N LYS A 44 5.40 -2.99 8.04
CA LYS A 44 4.11 -3.39 7.49
C LYS A 44 3.43 -2.26 6.69
N ASN A 45 3.57 -1.02 7.18
CA ASN A 45 3.02 0.17 6.56
C ASN A 45 4.13 1.07 5.97
N SER A 46 5.24 0.45 5.55
CA SER A 46 6.30 1.17 4.87
C SER A 46 6.03 1.22 3.37
N MET A 47 6.41 2.32 2.74
CA MET A 47 6.39 2.46 1.29
C MET A 47 7.53 3.36 0.83
N SER A 48 8.04 3.12 -0.37
CA SER A 48 8.94 4.08 -1.01
C SER A 48 8.18 5.38 -1.30
N TYR A 49 8.75 6.50 -0.89
CA TYR A 49 8.30 7.81 -1.36
C TYR A 49 9.07 8.21 -2.61
N ASP A 50 10.40 8.25 -2.54
CA ASP A 50 11.30 8.50 -3.66
C ASP A 50 12.65 7.77 -3.46
N ASN A 51 13.67 8.13 -4.25
CA ASN A 51 15.00 7.51 -4.18
C ASN A 51 15.78 7.88 -2.91
N ILE A 52 15.33 8.88 -2.14
CA ILE A 52 15.99 9.40 -0.96
C ILE A 52 15.25 8.98 0.30
N TYR A 53 13.92 8.93 0.25
CA TYR A 53 13.07 8.69 1.40
C TYR A 53 12.11 7.52 1.21
N MET A 54 11.98 6.77 2.30
CA MET A 54 10.83 5.93 2.58
C MET A 54 9.85 6.68 3.47
N MET A 55 8.57 6.34 3.34
CA MET A 55 7.54 6.68 4.31
C MET A 55 7.21 5.45 5.14
N ASN A 56 7.09 5.60 6.46
CA ASN A 56 6.60 4.54 7.32
C ASN A 56 5.58 5.07 8.32
N MET A 57 4.47 4.35 8.47
CA MET A 57 3.52 4.62 9.54
C MET A 57 3.79 3.66 10.71
N PRO A 58 3.91 4.17 11.95
CA PRO A 58 4.09 3.32 13.12
C PRO A 58 3.00 2.25 13.24
N ILE A 59 3.35 1.11 13.83
CA ILE A 59 2.45 -0.04 13.90
C ILE A 59 1.21 0.20 14.76
N ASP A 60 1.32 1.04 15.81
CA ASP A 60 0.18 1.45 16.64
C ASP A 60 -0.83 2.31 15.87
N CYS A 61 -0.35 3.10 14.90
CA CYS A 61 -1.18 3.87 13.98
C CYS A 61 -1.87 2.97 12.92
N ALA A 62 -1.54 1.67 12.86
CA ALA A 62 -2.31 0.74 12.05
C ALA A 62 -3.71 0.51 12.64
N ASP A 63 -3.96 0.70 13.94
CA ASP A 63 -5.31 0.63 14.50
C ASP A 63 -6.06 1.95 14.26
N ILE A 64 -7.24 1.88 13.64
CA ILE A 64 -8.10 3.05 13.40
C ILE A 64 -8.57 3.72 14.70
N LYS A 65 -8.47 3.05 15.85
CA LYS A 65 -8.73 3.68 17.15
C LYS A 65 -7.64 4.69 17.52
N ASN A 66 -6.43 4.50 17.02
CA ASN A 66 -5.28 5.35 17.31
C ASN A 66 -5.04 6.39 16.21
N TYR A 67 -5.34 6.07 14.95
CA TYR A 67 -5.05 6.95 13.83
C TYR A 67 -6.08 6.86 12.69
N VAL A 68 -6.72 7.99 12.38
CA VAL A 68 -7.67 8.15 11.26
C VAL A 68 -7.42 9.39 10.41
N ALA A 69 -6.31 10.09 10.66
CA ALA A 69 -6.02 11.35 9.99
C ALA A 69 -5.76 11.15 8.48
N THR A 70 -5.24 9.98 8.11
CA THR A 70 -5.21 9.44 6.74
C THR A 70 -5.46 7.92 6.77
N LEU A 71 -6.00 7.34 5.70
CA LEU A 71 -6.41 5.92 5.68
C LEU A 71 -5.79 5.13 4.52
N GLY A 72 -4.82 5.71 3.80
CA GLY A 72 -4.18 5.07 2.65
C GLY A 72 -3.45 3.78 2.98
N HIS A 73 -2.91 3.67 4.19
CA HIS A 73 -2.24 2.47 4.72
C HIS A 73 -3.18 1.28 4.93
N LYS A 74 -4.50 1.46 4.76
CA LYS A 74 -5.51 0.39 4.85
C LYS A 74 -5.90 -0.21 3.50
N VAL A 75 -5.38 0.30 2.38
CA VAL A 75 -5.58 -0.36 1.09
C VAL A 75 -4.85 -1.70 1.13
N ASN A 76 -5.46 -2.76 0.62
CA ASN A 76 -4.83 -4.08 0.57
C ASN A 76 -4.16 -4.34 -0.78
N HIS A 77 -3.23 -5.29 -0.78
CA HIS A 77 -2.55 -5.71 -2.00
C HIS A 77 -3.42 -6.66 -2.85
N HIS A 78 -3.37 -6.49 -4.18
CA HIS A 78 -3.86 -7.49 -5.12
C HIS A 78 -3.16 -7.40 -6.48
N PHE A 79 -2.75 -8.55 -7.05
CA PHE A 79 -1.96 -8.59 -8.30
C PHE A 79 -2.73 -8.28 -9.60
N TRP A 80 -3.99 -8.70 -9.75
CA TRP A 80 -4.74 -8.48 -11.03
C TRP A 80 -6.02 -7.65 -10.91
N ASN A 81 -6.63 -7.58 -9.73
CA ASN A 81 -7.85 -6.81 -9.48
C ASN A 81 -7.58 -5.46 -8.81
N ASN A 82 -6.39 -4.90 -9.00
CA ASN A 82 -6.10 -3.55 -8.53
C ASN A 82 -7.08 -2.54 -9.16
N ASN A 83 -7.64 -1.67 -8.33
CA ASN A 83 -8.50 -0.55 -8.74
C ASN A 83 -7.95 0.80 -8.26
N ILE A 84 -6.85 0.77 -7.51
CA ILE A 84 -6.11 1.90 -6.98
C ILE A 84 -4.64 1.84 -7.42
N GLN A 85 -4.04 3.00 -7.63
CA GLN A 85 -2.60 3.20 -7.71
C GLN A 85 -2.13 4.21 -6.67
N PHE A 86 -0.84 4.13 -6.29
CA PHE A 86 -0.19 5.14 -5.47
C PHE A 86 0.22 6.35 -6.32
N GLY A 87 -0.15 7.55 -5.88
CA GLY A 87 0.24 8.81 -6.51
C GLY A 87 0.96 9.74 -5.52
N TYR A 88 1.59 10.79 -6.04
CA TYR A 88 2.13 11.88 -5.22
C TYR A 88 1.09 12.97 -5.00
N VAL A 89 1.13 13.63 -3.84
CA VAL A 89 0.26 14.78 -3.58
C VAL A 89 0.93 15.76 -2.61
N LYS A 90 0.63 17.05 -2.78
CA LYS A 90 0.93 18.10 -1.81
C LYS A 90 -0.31 18.39 -0.98
N HIS A 91 -0.46 17.69 0.14
CA HIS A 91 -1.57 17.89 1.08
C HIS A 91 -1.37 19.21 1.86
N PRO A 92 -2.41 20.03 2.04
CA PRO A 92 -2.27 21.34 2.71
C PRO A 92 -1.78 21.25 4.17
N LEU A 93 -2.12 20.16 4.87
CA LEU A 93 -1.69 19.93 6.26
C LEU A 93 -0.40 19.11 6.40
N TYR A 94 -0.18 18.14 5.49
CA TYR A 94 0.89 17.14 5.65
C TYR A 94 2.06 17.38 4.68
N GLY A 95 1.96 18.38 3.81
CA GLY A 95 2.97 18.64 2.80
C GLY A 95 3.00 17.54 1.74
N HIS A 96 4.20 17.17 1.31
CA HIS A 96 4.39 16.16 0.27
C HIS A 96 4.23 14.76 0.88
N ILE A 97 3.22 14.03 0.43
CA ILE A 97 2.91 12.67 0.87
C ILE A 97 2.45 11.84 -0.33
N ARG A 98 2.04 10.60 -0.07
CA ARG A 98 1.44 9.73 -1.09
C ARG A 98 -0.09 9.80 -1.03
N SER A 99 -0.72 9.36 -2.10
CA SER A 99 -2.17 9.32 -2.26
C SER A 99 -2.58 8.04 -2.94
N LEU A 100 -3.86 7.68 -2.79
CA LEU A 100 -4.51 6.63 -3.52
C LEU A 100 -5.36 7.26 -4.62
N VAL A 101 -5.17 6.83 -5.86
CA VAL A 101 -5.87 7.33 -7.04
C VAL A 101 -6.56 6.16 -7.74
N SER A 102 -7.81 6.31 -8.15
CA SER A 102 -8.52 5.25 -8.88
C SER A 102 -7.91 5.02 -10.27
N LEU A 103 -7.67 3.76 -10.61
CA LEU A 103 -7.21 3.33 -11.93
C LEU A 103 -8.38 3.11 -12.91
N LYS A 104 -9.50 2.64 -12.37
CA LYS A 104 -10.72 2.30 -13.11
C LYS A 104 -11.93 2.87 -12.37
N TYR A 105 -13.11 2.73 -12.96
CA TYR A 105 -14.34 3.09 -12.25
C TYR A 105 -14.47 2.23 -10.99
N VAL A 106 -14.74 2.87 -9.85
CA VAL A 106 -14.94 2.23 -8.56
C VAL A 106 -16.37 2.45 -8.11
N PHE A 107 -17.08 1.38 -7.79
CA PHE A 107 -18.46 1.45 -7.28
C PHE A 107 -18.47 1.66 -5.76
N ARG A 108 -19.52 2.32 -5.26
CA ARG A 108 -19.80 2.38 -3.82
C ARG A 108 -19.87 0.96 -3.24
N GLY A 109 -19.23 0.76 -2.10
CA GLY A 109 -19.15 -0.52 -1.41
C GLY A 109 -18.07 -1.45 -1.95
N GLN A 110 -17.41 -1.11 -3.06
CA GLN A 110 -16.31 -1.90 -3.61
C GLN A 110 -15.07 -1.78 -2.72
N GLU A 111 -14.42 -2.91 -2.45
CA GLU A 111 -13.10 -2.94 -1.79
C GLU A 111 -12.02 -2.33 -2.69
N LEU A 112 -11.07 -1.64 -2.08
CA LEU A 112 -9.98 -1.00 -2.76
C LEU A 112 -8.71 -1.84 -2.65
N PHE A 113 -8.10 -2.11 -3.80
CA PHE A 113 -6.87 -2.87 -3.91
C PHE A 113 -5.84 -2.10 -4.73
N ALA A 114 -4.60 -2.12 -4.24
CA ALA A 114 -3.42 -1.60 -4.93
C ALA A 114 -2.44 -2.72 -5.24
N ASP A 115 -1.57 -2.52 -6.22
CA ASP A 115 -0.37 -3.34 -6.34
C ASP A 115 0.74 -2.72 -5.49
N TYR A 116 1.34 -3.51 -4.59
CA TYR A 116 2.38 -3.04 -3.68
C TYR A 116 3.76 -3.05 -4.33
N HIS A 117 3.94 -3.78 -5.45
CA HIS A 117 5.19 -3.85 -6.19
C HIS A 117 6.38 -4.28 -5.33
N TYR A 118 6.18 -5.20 -4.37
CA TYR A 118 7.32 -5.82 -3.70
C TYR A 118 8.14 -6.64 -4.71
N PRO A 119 9.48 -6.61 -4.61
CA PRO A 119 10.35 -7.35 -5.52
C PRO A 119 10.18 -8.86 -5.33
N ILE A 120 9.89 -9.59 -6.41
CA ILE A 120 9.75 -11.06 -6.33
C ILE A 120 11.08 -11.70 -5.92
N ASN A 121 11.07 -12.51 -4.85
CA ASN A 121 12.27 -13.08 -4.23
C ASN A 121 13.29 -12.05 -3.73
N GLY A 122 12.89 -10.78 -3.57
CA GLY A 122 13.77 -9.75 -3.04
C GLY A 122 13.85 -9.78 -1.53
N GLU A 123 15.00 -9.38 -0.99
CA GLU A 123 15.18 -9.18 0.45
C GLU A 123 14.14 -8.19 1.00
N GLY A 124 13.55 -8.51 2.15
CA GLY A 124 12.48 -7.72 2.77
C GLY A 124 11.08 -7.94 2.19
N THR A 125 10.91 -8.83 1.21
CA THR A 125 9.57 -9.19 0.70
C THR A 125 8.83 -10.06 1.70
N PRO A 126 7.61 -9.67 2.13
CA PRO A 126 6.87 -10.47 3.11
C PRO A 126 6.49 -11.85 2.60
N GLU A 127 6.55 -12.86 3.47
CA GLU A 127 6.20 -14.25 3.13
C GLU A 127 4.79 -14.37 2.55
N TRP A 128 3.81 -13.65 3.13
CA TRP A 128 2.43 -13.66 2.65
C TRP A 128 2.30 -13.16 1.21
N TYR A 129 3.15 -12.23 0.79
CA TYR A 129 3.15 -11.69 -0.56
C TYR A 129 3.66 -12.75 -1.55
N MET A 130 4.75 -13.44 -1.20
CA MET A 130 5.31 -14.53 -2.00
C MET A 130 4.37 -15.74 -2.08
N GLU A 131 3.71 -16.10 -0.98
CA GLU A 131 2.68 -17.13 -0.99
C GLU A 131 1.52 -16.77 -1.93
N MET A 132 1.07 -15.52 -1.87
CA MET A 132 0.00 -15.04 -2.73
C MET A 132 0.45 -15.03 -4.19
N TYR A 133 1.65 -14.53 -4.49
CA TYR A 133 2.25 -14.55 -5.83
C TYR A 133 2.27 -15.96 -6.41
N ASN A 134 2.83 -16.93 -5.66
CA ASN A 134 2.94 -18.32 -6.09
C ASN A 134 1.58 -19.00 -6.34
N LYS A 135 0.55 -18.65 -5.56
CA LYS A 135 -0.82 -19.14 -5.79
C LYS A 135 -1.44 -18.52 -7.05
N VAL A 136 -1.12 -17.27 -7.30
CA VAL A 136 -1.71 -16.45 -8.37
C VAL A 136 -1.13 -16.80 -9.72
N ILE A 137 0.19 -16.90 -9.86
CA ILE A 137 0.84 -17.26 -11.12
C ILE A 137 0.46 -18.66 -11.62
N LYS A 138 0.10 -19.59 -10.72
CA LYS A 138 -0.44 -20.91 -11.10
C LYS A 138 -1.79 -20.82 -11.80
N LYS A 139 -2.60 -19.80 -11.47
CA LYS A 139 -3.93 -19.57 -12.05
C LYS A 139 -3.90 -18.55 -13.19
N HIS A 140 -2.97 -17.61 -13.13
CA HIS A 140 -2.83 -16.45 -13.99
C HIS A 140 -1.35 -16.28 -14.39
N PRO A 141 -0.80 -17.18 -15.22
CA PRO A 141 0.62 -17.16 -15.60
C PRO A 141 1.02 -15.87 -16.33
N GLU A 142 0.08 -15.16 -16.95
CA GLU A 142 0.28 -13.86 -17.59
C GLU A 142 0.76 -12.77 -16.61
N ILE A 143 0.54 -12.93 -15.31
CA ILE A 143 0.99 -11.98 -14.29
C ILE A 143 2.51 -12.04 -14.12
N ALA A 144 3.14 -13.21 -14.31
CA ALA A 144 4.59 -13.35 -14.23
C ALA A 144 5.33 -12.56 -15.32
N LEU A 145 4.65 -12.14 -16.39
CA LEU A 145 5.22 -11.35 -17.49
C LEU A 145 5.13 -9.84 -17.25
N LYS A 146 4.42 -9.39 -16.21
CA LYS A 146 4.12 -7.98 -15.93
C LYS A 146 4.88 -7.40 -14.74
N ILE A 147 5.61 -8.23 -13.99
CA ILE A 147 6.29 -7.87 -12.74
C ILE A 147 7.79 -8.09 -12.91
#